data_AF-A0A534QHE2-F1
#
_entry.id   AF-A0A534QHE2-F1
#
_cell.length_a   1.000
_cell.length_b   1.000
_cell.length_c   1.000
_cell.angle_alpha   90.00
_cell.angle_beta   90.00
_cell.angle_gamma   90.00
#
_symmetry.space_group_name_H-M   'P 1'
#
loop_
_entity.id
_entity.type
_entity.pdbx_description
1 polymer ?
#
loop_
_entity_poly.entity_id
_entity_poly.type
_entity_poly.pdbx_seq_one_letter_code
_entity_poly.pdbx_strand_id
1 'polypeptide(L)'
;VGLATRRVRTALVARLGEAGFTALFSVVATAFFALLVRYYAAHRLDGDAGLALGGVLRWPLMALIVGGFALATASLVTYPESPMAILTHTVRPPRGLERVTRHPFFMGVALSALAHVPLATRLVGAVFQLGLATLAIAGAWHQDRKLVVLRGRPYEDYLAQTSAVPFAAIVAGRQRLVPQELPYVALAVTLVLALWLRFVHGSIFAHGGAWVIGGTLGVAAAAGLGSSLVARRRRGRAAPALVSRRQALAFAGATLLGYVGIVHEAVGSTLYPYGPAAFGGPLGWHAAGLSLVAAGVLIGAATLGLLRLPVVPIAALLSLVGAAFVALQALGHGDFHFFAFTMLVAGLLVAFSAHGPREHATG
;
A
#
# COMPACT_ATOMS: atom_id res chain seq x y z
N VAL A 1 4.49 7.61 12.11
CA VAL A 1 4.64 8.96 11.50
C VAL A 1 3.35 9.32 10.77
N GLY A 2 2.85 10.55 10.88
CA GLY A 2 1.56 10.97 10.28
C GLY A 2 0.32 10.37 10.95
N LEU A 3 -0.66 9.94 10.14
CA LEU A 3 -1.95 9.34 10.59
C LEU A 3 -1.76 8.13 11.52
N ALA A 4 -0.61 7.47 11.48
CA ALA A 4 -0.29 6.30 12.29
C ALA A 4 0.24 6.62 13.69
N THR A 5 0.42 7.91 14.04
CA THR A 5 0.79 8.30 15.43
C THR A 5 -0.33 7.95 16.40
N ARG A 6 0.00 7.60 17.66
CA ARG A 6 -0.98 7.08 18.62
C ARG A 6 -2.20 8.01 18.79
N ARG A 7 -1.98 9.30 19.00
CA ARG A 7 -3.08 10.28 19.21
C ARG A 7 -4.01 10.37 18.00
N VAL A 8 -3.43 10.56 16.81
CA VAL A 8 -4.19 10.71 15.56
C VAL A 8 -4.88 9.40 15.20
N ARG A 9 -4.19 8.26 15.29
CA ARG A 9 -4.78 6.94 15.07
C ARG A 9 -5.91 6.66 16.05
N THR A 10 -5.73 6.89 17.35
CA THR A 10 -6.78 6.60 18.34
C THR A 10 -8.03 7.43 18.05
N ALA A 11 -7.88 8.72 17.77
CA ALA A 11 -9.00 9.59 17.40
C ALA A 11 -9.69 9.13 16.10
N LEU A 12 -8.91 8.79 15.07
CA LEU A 12 -9.45 8.33 13.79
C LEU A 12 -10.09 6.96 13.90
N VAL A 13 -9.48 6.00 14.58
CA VAL A 13 -10.04 4.66 14.83
C VAL A 13 -11.31 4.74 15.66
N ALA A 14 -11.39 5.64 16.65
CA ALA A 14 -12.62 5.85 17.42
C ALA A 14 -13.78 6.35 16.55
N ARG A 15 -13.49 7.05 15.45
CA ARG A 15 -14.51 7.61 14.53
C ARG A 15 -14.79 6.72 13.31
N LEU A 16 -13.78 6.00 12.81
CA LEU A 16 -13.80 5.22 11.56
C LEU A 16 -13.92 3.71 11.79
N GLY A 17 -13.63 3.25 13.00
CA GLY A 17 -13.27 1.86 13.25
C GLY A 17 -11.92 1.50 12.63
N GLU A 18 -11.42 0.31 12.96
CA GLU A 18 -10.12 -0.15 12.46
C GLU A 18 -10.09 -0.33 10.93
N ALA A 19 -11.21 -0.80 10.37
CA ALA A 19 -11.34 -1.00 8.92
C ALA A 19 -11.35 0.32 8.16
N GLY A 20 -12.13 1.32 8.61
CA GLY A 20 -12.16 2.63 7.98
C GLY A 20 -10.83 3.38 8.08
N PHE A 21 -10.15 3.31 9.23
CA PHE A 21 -8.79 3.85 9.37
C PHE A 21 -7.80 3.17 8.41
N THR A 22 -7.88 1.84 8.29
CA THR A 22 -6.99 1.08 7.39
C THR A 22 -7.22 1.43 5.93
N ALA A 23 -8.48 1.64 5.52
CA ALA A 23 -8.82 2.10 4.17
C ALA A 23 -8.27 3.52 3.91
N LEU A 24 -8.51 4.46 4.83
CA LEU A 24 -7.97 5.82 4.76
C LEU A 24 -6.45 5.82 4.59
N PHE A 25 -5.77 5.13 5.50
CA PHE A 25 -4.33 5.05 5.54
C PHE A 25 -3.78 4.44 4.26
N SER A 26 -4.40 3.35 3.78
CA SER A 26 -3.97 2.65 2.56
C SER A 26 -4.06 3.56 1.34
N VAL A 27 -5.14 4.33 1.19
CA VAL A 27 -5.26 5.27 0.06
C VAL A 27 -4.24 6.39 0.14
N VAL A 28 -4.11 7.03 1.31
CA VAL A 28 -3.14 8.12 1.48
C VAL A 28 -1.73 7.59 1.19
N ALA A 29 -1.36 6.44 1.76
CA ALA A 29 -0.08 5.79 1.49
C ALA A 29 0.11 5.48 0.00
N THR A 30 -0.93 4.99 -0.67
CA THR A 30 -0.92 4.68 -2.10
C THR A 30 -0.69 5.94 -2.95
N ALA A 31 -1.39 7.04 -2.65
CA ALA A 31 -1.23 8.31 -3.33
C ALA A 31 0.20 8.86 -3.21
N PHE A 32 0.72 8.94 -1.98
CA PHE A 32 2.09 9.41 -1.75
C PHE A 32 3.13 8.49 -2.40
N PHE A 33 2.92 7.17 -2.35
CA PHE A 33 3.80 6.22 -3.01
C PHE A 33 3.80 6.40 -4.54
N ALA A 34 2.62 6.50 -5.16
CA ALA A 34 2.49 6.70 -6.60
C ALA A 34 3.13 8.03 -7.06
N LEU A 35 2.89 9.11 -6.32
CA LEU A 35 3.50 10.42 -6.59
C LEU A 35 5.03 10.35 -6.48
N LEU A 36 5.56 9.72 -5.44
CA LEU A 36 7.00 9.57 -5.24
C LEU A 36 7.64 8.74 -6.35
N VAL A 37 7.06 7.60 -6.71
CA VAL A 37 7.58 6.72 -7.78
C VAL A 37 7.54 7.44 -9.13
N ARG A 38 6.46 8.14 -9.44
CA ARG A 38 6.35 8.91 -10.68
C ARG A 38 7.36 10.05 -10.74
N TYR A 39 7.51 10.80 -9.64
CA TYR A 39 8.52 11.86 -9.56
C TYR A 39 9.92 11.28 -9.80
N TYR A 40 10.26 10.20 -9.10
CA TYR A 40 11.54 9.53 -9.30
C TYR A 40 11.71 9.04 -10.74
N ALA A 41 10.69 8.39 -11.33
CA ALA A 41 10.76 7.90 -12.70
C ALA A 41 11.07 9.01 -13.72
N ALA A 42 10.50 10.21 -13.52
CA ALA A 42 10.74 11.36 -14.38
C ALA A 42 12.14 11.98 -14.21
N HIS A 43 12.71 11.93 -13.00
CA HIS A 43 13.97 12.60 -12.66
C HIS A 43 15.14 11.62 -12.40
N ARG A 44 14.96 10.31 -12.67
CA ARG A 44 15.93 9.26 -12.30
C ARG A 44 17.30 9.39 -12.95
N LEU A 45 17.42 10.22 -14.00
CA LEU A 45 18.67 10.49 -14.70
C LEU A 45 19.28 11.85 -14.31
N ASP A 46 18.60 12.62 -13.48
CA ASP A 46 19.01 13.97 -13.09
C ASP A 46 20.02 13.95 -11.93
N GLY A 47 20.55 15.13 -11.59
CA GLY A 47 21.43 15.35 -10.44
C GLY A 47 22.90 14.96 -10.67
N ASP A 48 23.68 15.01 -9.60
CA ASP A 48 25.11 14.71 -9.66
C ASP A 48 25.39 13.21 -9.86
N ALA A 49 26.64 12.88 -10.14
CA ALA A 49 27.09 11.49 -10.19
C ALA A 49 26.85 10.80 -8.83
N GLY A 50 26.34 9.57 -8.88
CA GLY A 50 26.30 8.67 -7.72
C GLY A 50 27.62 7.93 -7.54
N LEU A 51 27.68 7.02 -6.57
CA LEU A 51 28.90 6.26 -6.26
C LEU A 51 29.33 5.30 -7.38
N ALA A 52 28.37 4.80 -8.17
CA ALA A 52 28.60 3.98 -9.36
C ALA A 52 29.59 2.80 -9.14
N LEU A 53 29.62 2.19 -7.95
CA LEU A 53 30.57 1.12 -7.58
C LEU A 53 30.27 -0.23 -8.23
N GLY A 54 29.41 -0.25 -9.25
CA GLY A 54 29.04 -1.44 -10.01
C GLY A 54 30.18 -2.03 -10.83
N GLY A 55 31.33 -1.37 -10.95
CA GLY A 55 32.54 -2.00 -11.53
C GLY A 55 33.21 -2.99 -10.58
N VAL A 56 33.18 -2.72 -9.27
CA VAL A 56 33.95 -3.45 -8.25
C VAL A 56 33.04 -4.31 -7.36
N LEU A 57 31.91 -3.77 -6.93
CA LEU A 57 31.05 -4.39 -5.90
C LEU A 57 29.78 -5.04 -6.48
N ARG A 58 29.68 -5.21 -7.80
CA ARG A 58 28.45 -5.67 -8.47
C ARG A 58 27.88 -6.96 -7.87
N TRP A 59 28.69 -8.00 -7.80
CA TRP A 59 28.25 -9.33 -7.37
C TRP A 59 27.85 -9.41 -5.90
N PRO A 60 28.64 -8.92 -4.93
CA PRO A 60 28.21 -8.95 -3.52
C PRO A 60 26.97 -8.07 -3.28
N LEU A 61 26.86 -6.90 -3.93
CA LEU A 61 25.68 -6.06 -3.82
C LEU A 61 24.46 -6.70 -4.48
N MET A 62 24.63 -7.38 -5.63
CA MET A 62 23.54 -8.12 -6.27
C MET A 62 23.06 -9.28 -5.40
N ALA A 63 23.96 -10.03 -4.77
CA ALA A 63 23.60 -11.09 -3.83
C ALA A 63 22.78 -10.52 -2.66
N LEU A 64 23.16 -9.35 -2.13
CA LEU A 64 22.40 -8.67 -1.08
C LEU A 64 21.03 -8.18 -1.56
N ILE A 65 20.94 -7.66 -2.78
CA ILE A 65 19.67 -7.25 -3.40
C ILE A 65 18.73 -8.43 -3.56
N VAL A 66 19.22 -9.53 -4.14
CA VAL A 66 18.43 -10.74 -4.38
C VAL A 66 18.04 -11.39 -3.05
N GLY A 67 18.94 -11.47 -2.08
CA GLY A 67 18.66 -11.99 -0.74
C GLY A 67 17.62 -11.14 0.00
N GLY A 68 17.74 -9.81 -0.06
CA GLY A 68 16.72 -8.90 0.48
C GLY A 68 15.38 -9.04 -0.22
N PHE A 69 15.38 -9.15 -1.55
CA PHE A 69 14.17 -9.33 -2.33
C PHE A 69 13.48 -10.66 -2.01
N ALA A 70 14.24 -11.76 -1.95
CA ALA A 70 13.82 -13.08 -1.47
C ALA A 70 13.16 -13.02 -0.10
N LEU A 71 13.82 -12.37 0.86
CA LEU A 71 13.28 -12.21 2.21
C LEU A 71 11.96 -11.42 2.19
N ALA A 72 11.88 -10.36 1.38
CA ALA A 72 10.69 -9.52 1.30
C ALA A 72 9.50 -10.25 0.69
N THR A 73 9.63 -10.75 -0.54
CA THR A 73 8.50 -11.32 -1.28
C THR A 73 8.11 -12.71 -0.79
N ALA A 74 9.07 -13.56 -0.41
CA ALA A 74 8.73 -14.88 0.15
C ALA A 74 8.06 -14.76 1.53
N SER A 75 8.22 -13.66 2.24
CA SER A 75 7.47 -13.43 3.48
C SER A 75 5.99 -13.12 3.26
N LEU A 76 5.58 -12.71 2.06
CA LEU A 76 4.18 -12.36 1.78
C LEU A 76 3.27 -13.58 1.84
N VAL A 77 3.79 -14.77 1.52
CA VAL A 77 2.99 -16.01 1.61
C VAL A 77 2.75 -16.45 3.05
N THR A 78 3.66 -16.11 3.98
CA THR A 78 3.52 -16.41 5.41
C THR A 78 2.95 -15.24 6.22
N TYR A 79 2.90 -14.04 5.64
CA TYR A 79 2.43 -12.81 6.28
C TYR A 79 1.03 -12.91 6.89
N PRO A 80 0.00 -13.52 6.26
CA PRO A 80 -1.34 -13.62 6.85
C PRO A 80 -1.38 -14.28 8.23
N GLU A 81 -0.43 -15.17 8.52
CA GLU A 81 -0.33 -15.86 9.81
C GLU A 81 0.65 -15.21 10.77
N SER A 82 1.39 -14.21 10.31
CA SER A 82 2.37 -13.51 11.11
C SER A 82 1.68 -12.75 12.25
N PRO A 83 2.29 -12.68 13.44
CA PRO A 83 1.92 -11.67 14.40
C PRO A 83 1.89 -10.30 13.71
N MET A 84 2.77 -9.96 12.77
CA MET A 84 2.78 -8.60 12.20
C MET A 84 1.58 -8.25 11.30
N ALA A 85 0.72 -9.21 10.96
CA ALA A 85 -0.38 -8.99 10.03
C ALA A 85 -1.44 -8.03 10.58
N ILE A 86 -1.95 -7.16 9.69
CA ILE A 86 -2.94 -6.13 10.03
C ILE A 86 -4.23 -6.72 10.62
N LEU A 87 -4.63 -7.93 10.18
CA LEU A 87 -5.87 -8.59 10.59
C LEU A 87 -5.66 -9.73 11.60
N THR A 88 -4.44 -9.85 12.13
CA THR A 88 -4.08 -10.88 13.12
C THR A 88 -3.90 -10.22 14.49
N HIS A 89 -4.68 -10.68 15.48
CA HIS A 89 -4.60 -10.17 16.85
C HIS A 89 -3.90 -11.13 17.81
N THR A 90 -3.67 -12.37 17.39
CA THR A 90 -2.96 -13.38 18.19
C THR A 90 -1.47 -13.34 17.94
N VAL A 91 -0.69 -13.64 18.97
CA VAL A 91 0.77 -13.84 18.84
C VAL A 91 1.03 -15.34 18.90
N ARG A 92 1.71 -15.85 17.88
CA ARG A 92 2.20 -17.24 17.83
C ARG A 92 3.74 -17.24 17.94
N PRO A 93 4.36 -18.39 18.26
CA PRO A 93 5.81 -18.53 18.20
C PRO A 93 6.38 -18.15 16.82
N PRO A 94 7.63 -17.64 16.75
CA PRO A 94 8.33 -17.36 15.50
C PRO A 94 8.46 -18.62 14.64
N ARG A 95 8.19 -18.52 13.34
CA ARG A 95 8.23 -19.64 12.39
C ARG A 95 8.80 -19.20 11.03
N GLY A 96 9.54 -20.09 10.38
CA GLY A 96 10.07 -19.87 9.03
C GLY A 96 10.95 -18.62 8.95
N LEU A 97 10.66 -17.72 8.02
CA LEU A 97 11.42 -16.48 7.82
C LEU A 97 11.41 -15.55 9.05
N GLU A 98 10.43 -15.66 9.95
CA GLU A 98 10.40 -14.89 11.19
C GLU A 98 11.56 -15.25 12.15
N ARG A 99 12.13 -16.46 12.00
CA ARG A 99 13.32 -16.89 12.73
C ARG A 99 14.59 -16.20 12.23
N VAL A 100 14.63 -15.84 10.94
CA VAL A 100 15.72 -15.05 10.34
C VAL A 100 15.60 -13.60 10.80
N THR A 101 14.43 -13.00 10.66
CA THR A 101 14.10 -11.67 11.22
C THR A 101 12.60 -11.57 11.44
N ARG A 102 12.17 -10.90 12.50
CA ARG A 102 10.74 -10.65 12.77
C ARG A 102 10.07 -9.70 11.76
N HIS A 103 10.86 -8.97 10.97
CA HIS A 103 10.37 -8.08 9.91
C HIS A 103 10.94 -8.46 8.54
N PRO A 104 10.64 -9.65 8.01
CA PRO A 104 11.26 -10.12 6.77
C PRO A 104 10.94 -9.21 5.59
N PHE A 105 9.70 -8.70 5.49
CA PHE A 105 9.33 -7.70 4.47
C PHE A 105 10.15 -6.41 4.57
N PHE A 106 10.11 -5.72 5.72
CA PHE A 106 10.82 -4.44 5.87
C PHE A 106 12.34 -4.60 5.73
N MET A 107 12.93 -5.63 6.33
CA MET A 107 14.37 -5.82 6.23
C MET A 107 14.80 -6.28 4.86
N GLY A 108 13.98 -7.06 4.16
CA GLY A 108 14.23 -7.39 2.77
C GLY A 108 14.29 -6.13 1.89
N VAL A 109 13.29 -5.25 2.02
CA VAL A 109 13.28 -3.94 1.35
C VAL A 109 14.49 -3.09 1.74
N ALA A 110 14.82 -3.02 3.04
CA ALA A 110 15.94 -2.22 3.53
C ALA A 110 17.29 -2.73 3.00
N LEU A 111 17.54 -4.05 3.05
CA LEU A 111 18.76 -4.65 2.52
C LEU A 111 18.90 -4.41 1.02
N SER A 112 17.83 -4.65 0.25
CA SER A 112 17.86 -4.39 -1.18
C SER A 112 18.09 -2.91 -1.46
N ALA A 113 17.37 -2.00 -0.81
CA ALA A 113 17.50 -0.57 -1.04
C ALA A 113 18.91 -0.05 -0.66
N LEU A 114 19.45 -0.44 0.50
CA LEU A 114 20.81 -0.07 0.91
C LEU A 114 21.87 -0.58 -0.07
N ALA A 115 21.70 -1.80 -0.61
CA ALA A 115 22.62 -2.35 -1.60
C ALA A 115 22.57 -1.63 -2.96
N HIS A 116 21.45 -0.98 -3.30
CA HIS A 116 21.36 -0.18 -4.52
C HIS A 116 22.05 1.20 -4.39
N VAL A 117 22.20 1.76 -3.19
CA VAL A 117 22.86 3.05 -2.97
C VAL A 117 24.27 3.11 -3.59
N PRO A 118 25.20 2.17 -3.30
CA PRO A 118 26.52 2.16 -3.92
C PRO A 118 26.49 1.84 -5.43
N LEU A 119 25.42 1.23 -5.95
CA LEU A 119 25.27 0.96 -7.39
C LEU A 119 24.69 2.14 -8.16
N ALA A 120 24.09 3.12 -7.49
CA ALA A 120 23.43 4.24 -8.15
C ALA A 120 24.45 5.07 -8.95
N THR A 121 24.15 5.28 -10.23
CA THR A 121 24.98 6.10 -11.13
C THR A 121 24.69 7.60 -10.99
N ARG A 122 23.56 7.95 -10.37
CA ARG A 122 23.11 9.33 -10.13
C ARG A 122 22.71 9.50 -8.66
N LEU A 123 22.98 10.67 -8.09
CA LEU A 123 22.71 10.97 -6.69
C LEU A 123 21.23 10.86 -6.35
N VAL A 124 20.34 11.26 -7.27
CA VAL A 124 18.88 11.10 -7.11
C VAL A 124 18.47 9.65 -6.83
N GLY A 125 19.12 8.69 -7.49
CA GLY A 125 18.92 7.26 -7.26
C GLY A 125 19.40 6.80 -5.89
N ALA A 126 20.58 7.28 -5.46
CA ALA A 126 21.10 6.99 -4.13
C ALA A 126 20.17 7.52 -3.03
N VAL A 127 19.69 8.77 -3.17
CA VAL A 127 18.77 9.40 -2.21
C VAL A 127 17.43 8.67 -2.16
N PHE A 128 16.85 8.31 -3.32
CA PHE A 128 15.59 7.55 -3.38
C PHE A 128 15.71 6.22 -2.63
N GLN A 129 16.79 5.47 -2.89
CA GLN A 129 17.02 4.17 -2.26
C GLN A 129 17.34 4.29 -0.77
N LEU A 130 18.12 5.29 -0.36
CA LEU A 130 18.36 5.57 1.06
C LEU A 130 17.08 5.98 1.80
N GLY A 131 16.21 6.76 1.16
CA GLY A 131 14.89 7.11 1.68
C GLY A 131 14.01 5.88 1.87
N LEU A 132 13.98 4.98 0.89
CA LEU A 132 13.24 3.71 0.97
C LEU A 132 13.77 2.81 2.10
N ALA A 133 15.10 2.69 2.24
CA ALA A 133 15.73 1.95 3.33
C ALA A 133 15.35 2.55 4.70
N THR A 134 15.44 3.87 4.83
CA THR A 134 15.09 4.60 6.05
C THR A 134 13.63 4.37 6.42
N LEU A 135 12.72 4.47 5.45
CA LEU A 135 11.30 4.22 5.65
C LEU A 135 11.04 2.78 6.13
N ALA A 136 11.72 1.81 5.54
CA ALA A 136 11.55 0.40 5.91
C ALA A 136 12.06 0.11 7.33
N ILE A 137 13.25 0.62 7.70
CA ILE A 137 13.84 0.45 9.03
C ILE A 137 12.99 1.18 10.10
N ALA A 138 12.65 2.44 9.86
CA ALA A 138 11.80 3.22 10.77
C ALA A 138 10.39 2.61 10.87
N GLY A 139 9.87 2.06 9.76
CA GLY A 139 8.60 1.34 9.70
C GLY A 139 8.60 0.09 10.58
N ALA A 140 9.65 -0.73 10.50
CA ALA A 140 9.84 -1.91 11.35
C ALA A 140 9.87 -1.53 12.83
N TRP A 141 10.69 -0.54 13.20
CA TRP A 141 10.78 -0.04 14.57
C TRP A 141 9.44 0.52 15.09
N HIS A 142 8.76 1.34 14.28
CA HIS A 142 7.46 1.90 14.63
C HIS A 142 6.39 0.80 14.77
N GLN A 143 6.45 -0.24 13.92
CA GLN A 143 5.54 -1.37 13.99
C GLN A 143 5.73 -2.18 15.28
N ASP A 144 6.96 -2.43 15.73
CA ASP A 144 7.20 -3.10 17.01
C ASP A 144 6.60 -2.32 18.17
N ARG A 145 6.89 -1.00 18.26
CA ARG A 145 6.34 -0.14 19.34
C ARG A 145 4.82 -0.12 19.33
N LYS A 146 4.21 -0.07 18.15
CA LYS A 146 2.75 -0.15 17.99
C LYS A 146 2.22 -1.49 18.52
N LEU A 147 2.86 -2.60 18.17
CA LEU A 147 2.37 -3.93 18.49
C LEU A 147 2.61 -4.35 19.94
N VAL A 148 3.66 -3.84 20.60
CA VAL A 148 3.83 -3.97 22.06
C VAL A 148 2.61 -3.39 22.78
N VAL A 149 2.19 -2.18 22.41
CA VAL A 149 1.02 -1.53 23.03
C VAL A 149 -0.29 -2.29 22.72
N LEU A 150 -0.44 -2.81 21.49
CA LEU A 150 -1.69 -3.46 21.08
C LEU A 150 -1.83 -4.91 21.57
N ARG A 151 -0.73 -5.60 21.88
CA ARG A 151 -0.73 -7.03 22.18
C ARG A 151 -0.11 -7.40 23.51
N GLY A 152 0.52 -6.45 24.19
CA GLY A 152 1.07 -6.63 25.53
C GLY A 152 2.11 -7.75 25.61
N ARG A 153 2.10 -8.45 26.74
CA ARG A 153 3.14 -9.42 27.11
C ARG A 153 3.41 -10.51 26.07
N PRO A 154 2.41 -11.15 25.44
CA PRO A 154 2.66 -12.13 24.38
C PRO A 154 3.56 -11.61 23.25
N TYR A 155 3.44 -10.34 22.89
CA TYR A 155 4.28 -9.76 21.84
C TYR A 155 5.67 -9.35 22.36
N GLU A 156 5.78 -8.93 23.62
CA GLU A 156 7.10 -8.73 24.26
C GLU A 156 7.91 -10.02 24.29
N ASP A 157 7.28 -11.15 24.66
CA ASP A 157 7.93 -12.46 24.67
C ASP A 157 8.35 -12.90 23.25
N TYR A 158 7.56 -12.54 22.22
CA TYR A 158 7.93 -12.73 20.82
C TYR A 158 9.13 -11.86 20.40
N LEU A 159 9.20 -10.61 20.85
CA LEU A 159 10.35 -9.74 20.60
C LEU A 159 11.62 -10.26 21.27
N ALA A 160 11.52 -10.77 22.50
CA ALA A 160 12.65 -11.35 23.23
C ALA A 160 13.26 -12.54 22.48
N GLN A 161 12.43 -13.36 21.84
CA GLN A 161 12.87 -14.53 21.07
C GLN A 161 13.41 -14.19 19.67
N THR A 162 13.19 -13.00 19.14
CA THR A 162 13.49 -12.67 17.74
C THR A 162 14.43 -11.46 17.59
N SER A 163 14.71 -11.06 16.35
CA SER A 163 15.51 -9.89 16.01
C SER A 163 14.94 -9.17 14.79
N ALA A 164 15.04 -7.84 14.74
CA ALA A 164 14.80 -7.09 13.53
C ALA A 164 15.99 -7.24 12.57
N VAL A 165 17.23 -7.23 13.07
CA VAL A 165 18.42 -7.47 12.24
C VAL A 165 18.42 -8.94 11.79
N PRO A 166 18.47 -9.23 10.47
CA PRO A 166 18.51 -10.59 9.95
C PRO A 166 19.63 -11.43 10.57
N PHE A 167 19.32 -12.68 10.88
CA PHE A 167 20.19 -13.70 11.50
C PHE A 167 20.69 -13.38 12.93
N ALA A 168 20.55 -12.16 13.43
CA ALA A 168 21.11 -11.80 14.75
C ALA A 168 20.51 -12.59 15.92
N ALA A 169 19.22 -12.99 15.85
CA ALA A 169 18.64 -13.87 16.88
C ALA A 169 19.20 -15.30 16.83
N ILE A 170 19.64 -15.75 15.65
CA ILE A 170 20.23 -17.07 15.45
C ILE A 170 21.67 -17.07 15.96
N VAL A 171 22.45 -16.06 15.58
CA VAL A 171 23.82 -15.86 16.10
C VAL A 171 23.81 -15.75 17.62
N ALA A 172 22.81 -15.08 18.19
CA ALA A 172 22.64 -14.96 19.64
C ALA A 172 22.02 -16.19 20.33
N GLY A 173 21.81 -17.31 19.62
CA GLY A 173 21.27 -18.56 20.19
C GLY A 173 19.79 -18.53 20.60
N ARG A 174 19.05 -17.45 20.33
CA ARG A 174 17.62 -17.32 20.65
C ARG A 174 16.71 -17.98 19.61
N GLN A 175 17.23 -18.23 18.40
CA GLN A 175 16.55 -18.93 17.32
C GLN A 175 17.48 -19.94 16.65
N ARG A 176 16.88 -20.89 15.92
CA ARG A 176 17.58 -21.78 14.99
C ARG A 176 16.82 -21.82 13.67
N LEU A 177 17.52 -22.01 12.55
CA LEU A 177 16.83 -22.31 11.30
C LEU A 177 16.19 -23.69 11.38
N VAL A 178 14.94 -23.77 10.95
CA VAL A 178 14.21 -25.03 10.79
C VAL A 178 13.91 -25.17 9.30
N PRO A 179 14.68 -25.98 8.55
CA PRO A 179 14.54 -26.09 7.09
C PRO A 179 13.10 -26.36 6.64
N GLN A 180 12.39 -27.22 7.36
CA GLN A 180 11.02 -27.63 7.05
C GLN A 180 10.00 -26.49 7.18
N GLU A 181 10.35 -25.37 7.82
CA GLU A 181 9.48 -24.20 7.95
C GLU A 181 9.73 -23.15 6.85
N LEU A 182 10.78 -23.32 6.03
CA LEU A 182 11.11 -22.35 5.00
C LEU A 182 10.16 -22.48 3.80
N PRO A 183 9.67 -21.35 3.26
CA PRO A 183 8.76 -21.36 2.13
C PRO A 183 9.53 -21.58 0.81
N TYR A 184 10.10 -22.78 0.61
CA TYR A 184 10.98 -23.08 -0.53
C TYR A 184 10.37 -22.77 -1.89
N VAL A 185 9.08 -23.06 -2.08
CA VAL A 185 8.36 -22.72 -3.32
C VAL A 185 8.35 -21.19 -3.54
N ALA A 186 8.04 -20.42 -2.50
CA ALA A 186 8.02 -18.95 -2.61
C ALA A 186 9.42 -18.37 -2.79
N LEU A 187 10.44 -18.98 -2.18
CA LEU A 187 11.85 -18.61 -2.39
C LEU A 187 12.26 -18.89 -3.84
N ALA A 188 11.95 -20.06 -4.39
CA ALA A 188 12.24 -20.42 -5.77
C ALA A 188 11.53 -19.49 -6.77
N VAL A 189 10.23 -19.24 -6.57
CA VAL A 189 9.47 -18.27 -7.36
C VAL A 189 10.08 -16.87 -7.27
N THR A 190 10.55 -16.46 -6.09
CA THR A 190 11.21 -15.17 -5.94
C THR A 190 12.53 -15.12 -6.71
N LEU A 191 13.32 -16.19 -6.72
CA LEU A 191 14.56 -16.21 -7.50
C LEU A 191 14.28 -16.06 -9.00
N VAL A 192 13.26 -16.74 -9.52
CA VAL A 192 12.81 -16.55 -10.90
C VAL A 192 12.37 -15.10 -11.15
N LEU A 193 11.59 -14.53 -10.23
CA LEU A 193 11.15 -13.14 -10.32
C LEU A 193 12.30 -12.14 -10.25
N ALA A 194 13.33 -12.40 -9.43
CA ALA A 194 14.52 -11.57 -9.31
C ALA A 194 15.35 -11.58 -10.59
N LEU A 195 15.51 -12.75 -11.22
CA LEU A 195 16.18 -12.90 -12.51
C LEU A 195 15.41 -12.18 -13.62
N TRP A 196 14.09 -12.32 -13.65
CA TRP A 196 13.24 -11.60 -14.60
C TRP A 196 13.32 -10.09 -14.38
N LEU A 197 13.20 -9.60 -13.15
CA LEU A 197 13.35 -8.18 -12.80
C LEU A 197 14.73 -7.64 -13.16
N ARG A 198 15.79 -8.45 -13.04
CA ARG A 198 17.13 -8.07 -13.48
C ARG A 198 17.16 -7.86 -15.00
N PHE A 199 16.50 -8.71 -15.78
CA PHE A 199 16.42 -8.58 -17.24
C PHE A 199 15.65 -7.33 -17.67
N VAL A 200 14.53 -7.04 -17.00
CA VAL A 200 13.70 -5.86 -17.30
C VAL A 200 14.06 -4.62 -16.47
N HIS A 201 15.14 -4.66 -15.69
CA HIS A 201 15.44 -3.62 -14.69
C HIS A 201 15.51 -2.21 -15.29
N GLY A 202 16.05 -2.07 -16.51
CA GLY A 202 16.14 -0.79 -17.20
C GLY A 202 14.78 -0.15 -17.54
N SER A 203 13.72 -0.95 -17.64
CA SER A 203 12.38 -0.52 -18.04
C SER A 203 11.36 -0.47 -16.90
N ILE A 204 11.70 -0.88 -15.67
CA ILE A 204 10.74 -0.89 -14.55
C ILE A 204 10.17 0.50 -14.23
N PHE A 205 10.95 1.57 -14.48
CA PHE A 205 10.51 2.95 -14.32
C PHE A 205 9.98 3.59 -15.62
N ALA A 206 9.82 2.83 -16.70
CA ALA A 206 9.18 3.33 -17.92
C ALA A 206 7.72 3.73 -17.66
N HIS A 207 7.13 4.51 -18.57
CA HIS A 207 5.74 4.99 -18.48
C HIS A 207 5.45 5.70 -17.14
N GLY A 208 6.38 6.53 -16.68
CA GLY A 208 6.26 7.25 -15.42
C GLY A 208 6.22 6.36 -14.18
N GLY A 209 6.80 5.16 -14.24
CA GLY A 209 6.84 4.21 -13.12
C GLY A 209 5.58 3.37 -12.92
N ALA A 210 4.67 3.34 -13.91
CA ALA A 210 3.41 2.60 -13.83
C ALA A 210 3.60 1.12 -13.44
N TRP A 211 4.66 0.46 -13.92
CA TRP A 211 4.97 -0.94 -13.57
C TRP A 211 5.30 -1.12 -12.09
N VAL A 212 6.12 -0.25 -11.52
CA VAL A 212 6.48 -0.27 -10.10
C VAL A 212 5.25 0.03 -9.24
N ILE A 213 4.44 1.02 -9.63
CA ILE A 213 3.21 1.38 -8.93
C ILE A 213 2.23 0.20 -8.95
N GLY A 214 1.84 -0.26 -10.14
CA GLY A 214 0.88 -1.35 -10.31
C GLY A 214 1.34 -2.65 -9.64
N GLY A 215 2.60 -3.03 -9.83
CA GLY A 215 3.17 -4.24 -9.21
C GLY A 215 3.15 -4.18 -7.68
N THR A 216 3.59 -3.06 -7.09
CA THR A 216 3.62 -2.92 -5.62
C THR A 216 2.22 -2.90 -5.02
N LEU A 217 1.28 -2.18 -5.65
CA LEU A 217 -0.10 -2.12 -5.19
C LEU A 217 -0.84 -3.45 -5.35
N GLY A 218 -0.59 -4.17 -6.45
CA GLY A 218 -1.12 -5.52 -6.66
C GLY A 218 -0.64 -6.50 -5.59
N VAL A 219 0.65 -6.44 -5.24
CA VAL A 219 1.22 -7.23 -4.15
C VAL A 219 0.59 -6.89 -2.79
N ALA A 220 0.46 -5.60 -2.48
CA ALA A 220 -0.17 -5.15 -1.23
C ALA A 220 -1.64 -5.60 -1.14
N ALA A 221 -2.38 -5.51 -2.25
CA ALA A 221 -3.77 -5.97 -2.33
C ALA A 221 -3.87 -7.49 -2.13
N ALA A 222 -3.01 -8.28 -2.78
CA ALA A 222 -2.98 -9.73 -2.61
C ALA A 222 -2.67 -10.13 -1.15
N ALA A 223 -1.71 -9.48 -0.50
CA ALA A 223 -1.39 -9.72 0.91
C ALA A 223 -2.57 -9.35 1.85
N GLY A 224 -3.27 -8.25 1.55
CA GLY A 224 -4.48 -7.84 2.25
C GLY A 224 -5.64 -8.83 2.10
N LEU A 225 -5.87 -9.34 0.89
CA LEU A 225 -6.85 -10.39 0.61
C LEU A 225 -6.50 -11.68 1.35
N GLY A 226 -5.25 -12.14 1.28
CA GLY A 226 -4.78 -13.32 2.01
C GLY A 226 -5.00 -13.19 3.52
N SER A 227 -4.64 -12.04 4.10
CA SER A 227 -4.90 -11.74 5.51
C SER A 227 -6.39 -11.77 5.85
N SER A 228 -7.24 -11.27 4.95
CA SER A 228 -8.70 -11.26 5.13
C SER A 228 -9.29 -12.68 5.10
N LEU A 229 -8.80 -13.53 4.21
CA LEU A 229 -9.22 -14.94 4.11
C LEU A 229 -8.83 -15.72 5.37
N VAL A 230 -7.59 -15.55 5.86
CA VAL A 230 -7.13 -16.20 7.09
C VAL A 230 -7.92 -15.70 8.31
N ALA A 231 -8.15 -14.39 8.41
CA ALA A 231 -8.96 -13.81 9.47
C ALA A 231 -10.40 -14.35 9.47
N ARG A 232 -11.01 -14.53 8.29
CA ARG A 232 -12.35 -15.13 8.13
C ARG A 232 -12.38 -16.60 8.56
N ARG A 233 -11.34 -17.38 8.24
CA ARG A 233 -11.25 -18.79 8.66
C ARG A 233 -11.12 -18.93 10.18
N ARG A 234 -10.43 -18.00 10.83
CA ARG A 234 -10.22 -17.98 12.29
C ARG A 234 -11.42 -17.43 13.06
N ARG A 235 -12.17 -16.50 12.47
CA ARG A 235 -13.45 -16.02 12.99
C ARG A 235 -14.54 -17.03 12.63
N GLY A 236 -14.78 -18.00 13.52
CA GLY A 236 -16.13 -18.60 13.60
C GLY A 236 -17.21 -17.51 13.71
N ARG A 237 -18.49 -17.84 13.45
CA ARG A 237 -19.60 -16.88 13.48
C ARG A 237 -19.58 -16.04 14.79
N ALA A 238 -19.63 -14.72 14.62
CA ALA A 238 -19.83 -13.66 15.62
C ALA A 238 -18.58 -12.92 16.17
N ALA A 239 -18.44 -11.67 15.73
CA ALA A 239 -18.24 -10.50 16.59
C ALA A 239 -18.82 -9.28 15.85
N PRO A 240 -19.66 -8.44 16.49
CA PRO A 240 -20.20 -7.23 15.86
C PRO A 240 -19.08 -6.21 15.66
N ALA A 241 -19.09 -5.53 14.52
CA ALA A 241 -18.12 -4.47 14.22
C ALA A 241 -18.54 -3.16 14.90
N LEU A 242 -17.63 -2.49 15.60
CA LEU A 242 -17.84 -1.19 16.27
C LEU A 242 -18.20 -0.04 15.31
N VAL A 243 -18.03 -0.25 14.00
CA VAL A 243 -18.52 0.62 12.94
C VAL A 243 -19.30 -0.26 11.97
N SER A 244 -20.52 0.17 11.62
CA SER A 244 -21.33 -0.57 10.66
C SER A 244 -20.51 -0.74 9.39
N ARG A 245 -20.48 -1.97 8.83
CA ARG A 245 -19.73 -2.26 7.59
C ARG A 245 -20.05 -1.25 6.48
N ARG A 246 -21.28 -0.74 6.50
CA ARG A 246 -21.80 0.35 5.67
C ARG A 246 -20.98 1.63 5.79
N GLN A 247 -20.76 2.16 6.98
CA GLN A 247 -19.98 3.40 7.15
C GLN A 247 -18.52 3.22 6.71
N ALA A 248 -17.92 2.04 6.94
CA ALA A 248 -16.57 1.74 6.47
C ALA A 248 -16.48 1.66 4.94
N LEU A 249 -17.48 1.06 4.27
CA LEU A 249 -17.56 0.98 2.82
C LEU A 249 -17.81 2.34 2.18
N ALA A 250 -18.70 3.16 2.77
CA ALA A 250 -18.93 4.53 2.31
C ALA A 250 -17.66 5.38 2.42
N PHE A 251 -16.93 5.25 3.53
CA PHE A 251 -15.67 5.96 3.68
C PHE A 251 -14.61 5.45 2.68
N ALA A 252 -14.51 4.14 2.46
CA ALA A 252 -13.60 3.56 1.47
C ALA A 252 -13.90 4.06 0.05
N GLY A 253 -15.18 4.14 -0.35
CA GLY A 253 -15.60 4.70 -1.64
C GLY A 253 -15.23 6.17 -1.78
N ALA A 254 -15.44 6.98 -0.74
CA ALA A 254 -15.04 8.40 -0.73
C ALA A 254 -13.51 8.55 -0.86
N THR A 255 -12.77 7.66 -0.21
CA THR A 255 -11.31 7.66 -0.26
C THR A 255 -10.81 7.23 -1.64
N LEU A 256 -11.42 6.22 -2.26
CA LEU A 256 -11.13 5.79 -3.64
C LEU A 256 -11.40 6.92 -4.65
N LEU A 257 -12.47 7.68 -4.45
CA LEU A 257 -12.80 8.85 -5.26
C LEU A 257 -11.73 9.95 -5.15
N GLY A 258 -11.25 10.21 -3.93
CA GLY A 258 -10.15 11.15 -3.73
C GLY A 258 -8.84 10.67 -4.37
N TYR A 259 -8.56 9.36 -4.25
CA TYR A 259 -7.39 8.73 -4.87
C TYR A 259 -7.39 8.86 -6.38
N VAL A 260 -8.52 8.52 -7.03
CA VAL A 260 -8.58 8.57 -8.50
C VAL A 260 -8.40 9.99 -9.02
N GLY A 261 -8.84 11.01 -8.27
CA GLY A 261 -8.52 12.41 -8.57
C GLY A 261 -7.02 12.71 -8.54
N ILE A 262 -6.28 12.18 -7.55
CA ILE A 262 -4.82 12.33 -7.49
C ILE A 262 -4.14 11.59 -8.66
N VAL A 263 -4.59 10.38 -8.98
CA VAL A 263 -4.04 9.60 -10.11
C VAL A 263 -4.33 10.30 -11.42
N HIS A 264 -5.51 10.89 -11.59
CA HIS A 264 -5.87 11.73 -12.73
C HIS A 264 -4.89 12.90 -12.90
N GLU A 265 -4.63 13.67 -11.83
CA GLU A 265 -3.70 14.80 -11.87
C GLU A 265 -2.25 14.37 -12.17
N ALA A 266 -1.87 13.21 -11.64
CA ALA A 266 -0.56 12.64 -11.89
C ALA A 266 -0.48 12.15 -13.34
N VAL A 267 -1.07 11.01 -13.66
CA VAL A 267 -0.80 10.27 -14.91
C VAL A 267 -1.88 10.46 -15.97
N GLY A 268 -2.90 11.26 -15.70
CA GLY A 268 -4.09 11.25 -16.53
C GLY A 268 -3.84 11.71 -17.96
N SER A 269 -3.03 12.75 -18.18
CA SER A 269 -2.65 13.19 -19.53
C SER A 269 -1.70 12.21 -20.24
N THR A 270 -1.07 11.30 -19.51
CA THR A 270 -0.28 10.20 -20.09
C THR A 270 -1.17 9.06 -20.54
N LEU A 271 -2.20 8.72 -19.76
CA LEU A 271 -3.17 7.66 -20.08
C LEU A 271 -4.18 8.11 -21.15
N TYR A 272 -4.52 9.40 -21.14
CA TYR A 272 -5.46 10.02 -22.07
C TYR A 272 -4.84 11.30 -22.64
N PRO A 273 -3.96 11.19 -23.65
CA PRO A 273 -3.29 12.36 -24.25
C PRO A 273 -4.27 13.38 -24.85
N TYR A 274 -5.44 12.92 -25.31
CA TYR A 274 -6.52 13.78 -25.79
C TYR A 274 -7.31 14.46 -24.66
N GLY A 275 -7.13 13.99 -23.43
CA GLY A 275 -7.88 14.41 -22.25
C GLY A 275 -7.89 15.93 -22.05
N PRO A 276 -6.74 16.62 -22.02
CA PRO A 276 -6.71 18.07 -21.86
C PRO A 276 -7.54 18.81 -22.91
N ALA A 277 -7.52 18.39 -24.18
CA ALA A 277 -8.34 19.01 -25.22
C ALA A 277 -9.84 18.76 -24.98
N ALA A 278 -10.22 17.54 -24.60
CA ALA A 278 -11.61 17.16 -24.32
C ALA A 278 -12.22 17.92 -23.13
N PHE A 279 -11.38 18.40 -22.20
CA PHE A 279 -11.81 19.19 -21.04
C PHE A 279 -11.62 20.71 -21.23
N GLY A 280 -11.52 21.20 -22.48
CA GLY A 280 -11.40 22.63 -22.75
C GLY A 280 -10.03 23.22 -22.44
N GLY A 281 -8.99 22.38 -22.44
CA GLY A 281 -7.59 22.73 -22.20
C GLY A 281 -7.06 22.26 -20.84
N PRO A 282 -5.79 22.58 -20.53
CA PRO A 282 -5.12 22.16 -19.30
C PRO A 282 -5.88 22.56 -18.03
N LEU A 283 -6.49 23.74 -18.02
CA LEU A 283 -7.24 24.23 -16.85
C LEU A 283 -8.43 23.33 -16.51
N GLY A 284 -9.23 22.95 -17.50
CA GLY A 284 -10.39 22.09 -17.27
C GLY A 284 -10.01 20.65 -16.93
N TRP A 285 -8.88 20.17 -17.46
CA TRP A 285 -8.29 18.88 -17.05
C TRP A 285 -7.95 18.88 -15.57
N HIS A 286 -7.16 19.84 -15.10
CA HIS A 286 -6.78 19.95 -13.69
C HIS A 286 -7.99 20.19 -12.78
N ALA A 287 -8.97 20.97 -13.24
CA ALA A 287 -10.21 21.18 -12.52
C ALA A 287 -10.98 19.87 -12.30
N ALA A 288 -11.00 18.96 -13.29
CA ALA A 288 -11.67 17.67 -13.18
C ALA A 288 -11.02 16.76 -12.11
N GLY A 289 -9.69 16.61 -12.12
CA GLY A 289 -9.00 15.78 -11.13
C GLY A 289 -9.02 16.39 -9.73
N LEU A 290 -8.82 17.70 -9.59
CA LEU A 290 -8.93 18.37 -8.29
C LEU A 290 -10.36 18.32 -7.72
N SER A 291 -11.39 18.38 -8.57
CA SER A 291 -12.79 18.22 -8.14
C SER A 291 -13.06 16.82 -7.60
N LEU A 292 -12.45 15.79 -8.20
CA LEU A 292 -12.50 14.41 -7.67
C LEU A 292 -11.82 14.28 -6.31
N VAL A 293 -10.66 14.91 -6.13
CA VAL A 293 -9.97 14.98 -4.83
C VAL A 293 -10.86 15.65 -3.78
N ALA A 294 -11.39 16.83 -4.09
CA ALA A 294 -12.25 17.60 -3.21
C ALA A 294 -13.54 16.81 -2.86
N ALA A 295 -14.18 16.21 -3.85
CA ALA A 295 -15.37 15.37 -3.65
C ALA A 295 -15.07 14.19 -2.71
N GLY A 296 -13.96 13.47 -2.92
CA GLY A 296 -13.55 12.39 -2.03
C GLY A 296 -13.33 12.84 -0.58
N VAL A 297 -12.68 13.99 -0.38
CA VAL A 297 -12.45 14.58 0.95
C VAL A 297 -13.76 15.00 1.61
N LEU A 298 -14.63 15.72 0.89
CA LEU A 298 -15.89 16.25 1.42
C LEU A 298 -16.88 15.13 1.77
N ILE A 299 -17.04 14.16 0.87
CA ILE A 299 -17.87 12.96 1.09
C ILE A 299 -17.30 12.14 2.25
N GLY A 300 -15.99 11.99 2.32
CA GLY A 300 -15.29 11.33 3.43
C GLY A 300 -15.61 12.01 4.76
N ALA A 301 -15.42 13.33 4.84
CA ALA A 301 -15.70 14.12 6.04
C ALA A 301 -17.18 14.05 6.46
N ALA A 302 -18.11 14.10 5.51
CA ALA A 302 -19.54 13.97 5.78
C ALA A 302 -19.94 12.56 6.23
N THR A 303 -19.29 11.51 5.70
CA THR A 303 -19.47 10.11 6.15
C THR A 303 -19.01 9.91 7.60
N LEU A 304 -18.12 10.78 8.09
CA LEU A 304 -17.65 10.83 9.49
C LEU A 304 -18.44 11.77 10.39
N GLY A 305 -19.49 12.40 9.87
CA GLY A 305 -20.28 13.39 10.60
C GLY A 305 -19.52 14.68 10.93
N LEU A 306 -18.40 14.95 10.24
CA LEU A 306 -17.63 16.20 10.40
C LEU A 306 -18.28 17.36 9.65
N LEU A 307 -18.99 17.06 8.56
CA LEU A 307 -19.70 18.01 7.73
C LEU A 307 -21.13 17.55 7.48
N ARG A 308 -22.06 18.49 7.37
CA ARG A 308 -23.44 18.21 6.97
C ARG A 308 -23.54 18.37 5.46
N LEU A 309 -23.32 17.29 4.74
CA LEU A 309 -23.51 17.24 3.28
C LEU A 309 -24.47 16.11 2.91
N PRO A 310 -25.26 16.28 1.84
CA PRO A 310 -26.13 15.23 1.36
C PRO A 310 -25.29 14.18 0.59
N VAL A 311 -24.63 13.29 1.34
CA VAL A 311 -23.67 12.29 0.83
C VAL A 311 -24.25 11.43 -0.29
N VAL A 312 -25.45 10.89 -0.08
CA VAL A 312 -26.09 9.97 -1.02
C VAL A 312 -26.35 10.63 -2.39
N PRO A 313 -27.02 11.78 -2.51
CA PRO A 313 -27.25 12.39 -3.82
C PRO A 313 -25.96 12.90 -4.48
N ILE A 314 -24.97 13.39 -3.72
CA ILE A 314 -23.66 13.78 -4.30
C ILE A 314 -22.96 12.55 -4.89
N ALA A 315 -22.91 11.44 -4.14
CA ALA A 315 -22.30 10.20 -4.61
C ALA A 315 -23.04 9.58 -5.80
N ALA A 316 -24.37 9.63 -5.80
CA ALA A 316 -25.20 9.19 -6.92
C ALA A 316 -24.97 10.05 -8.17
N LEU A 317 -24.85 11.38 -8.02
CA LEU A 317 -24.52 12.28 -9.13
C LEU A 317 -23.15 11.94 -9.74
N LEU A 318 -22.12 11.78 -8.91
CA LEU A 318 -20.78 11.40 -9.40
C LEU A 318 -20.80 10.04 -10.09
N SER A 319 -21.58 9.09 -9.56
CA SER A 319 -21.80 7.80 -10.19
C SER A 319 -22.44 7.95 -11.58
N LEU A 320 -23.48 8.77 -11.71
CA LEU A 320 -24.16 9.02 -12.98
C LEU A 320 -23.25 9.69 -14.00
N VAL A 321 -22.48 10.70 -13.58
CA VAL A 321 -21.48 11.35 -14.45
C VAL A 321 -20.43 10.33 -14.89
N GLY A 322 -19.99 9.45 -14.00
CA GLY A 322 -19.02 8.40 -14.32
C GLY A 322 -19.56 7.41 -15.35
N ALA A 323 -20.81 6.96 -15.17
CA ALA A 323 -21.48 6.08 -16.12
C ALA A 323 -21.66 6.74 -17.49
N ALA A 324 -22.08 8.01 -17.53
CA ALA A 324 -22.24 8.76 -18.77
C ALA A 324 -20.90 8.86 -19.53
N PHE A 325 -19.81 9.18 -18.83
CA PHE A 325 -18.51 9.32 -19.46
C PHE A 325 -17.94 7.97 -19.94
N VAL A 326 -18.16 6.88 -19.19
CA VAL A 326 -17.83 5.52 -19.66
C VAL A 326 -18.60 5.18 -20.94
N ALA A 327 -19.91 5.45 -20.98
CA ALA A 327 -20.74 5.18 -22.15
C ALA A 327 -20.32 6.03 -23.36
N LEU A 328 -20.07 7.32 -23.17
CA LEU A 328 -19.61 8.22 -24.24
C LEU A 328 -18.27 7.78 -24.82
N GLN A 329 -17.33 7.33 -23.99
CA GLN A 329 -16.03 6.88 -24.47
C GLN A 329 -16.10 5.50 -25.15
N ALA A 330 -16.91 4.59 -24.63
CA ALA A 330 -17.12 3.29 -25.25
C ALA A 330 -17.83 3.41 -26.61
N LEU A 331 -18.87 4.26 -26.70
CA LEU A 331 -19.66 4.43 -27.92
C LEU A 331 -19.00 5.36 -28.95
N GLY A 332 -18.32 6.42 -28.49
CA GLY A 332 -17.71 7.41 -29.36
C GLY A 332 -16.30 7.06 -29.84
N HIS A 333 -15.53 6.36 -29.01
CA HIS A 333 -14.10 6.10 -29.27
C HIS A 333 -13.74 4.61 -29.23
N GLY A 334 -14.66 3.72 -28.84
CA GLY A 334 -14.35 2.30 -28.62
C GLY A 334 -13.42 2.07 -27.41
N ASP A 335 -13.23 3.09 -26.57
CA ASP A 335 -12.20 3.13 -25.53
C ASP A 335 -12.80 2.99 -24.12
N PHE A 336 -12.03 2.38 -23.22
CA PHE A 336 -12.36 2.30 -21.80
C PHE A 336 -11.74 3.45 -21.00
N HIS A 337 -12.61 4.26 -20.35
CA HIS A 337 -12.16 5.38 -19.53
C HIS A 337 -12.06 5.01 -18.04
N PHE A 338 -10.88 4.59 -17.61
CA PHE A 338 -10.56 4.06 -16.28
C PHE A 338 -10.97 5.01 -15.13
N PHE A 339 -10.71 6.31 -15.26
CA PHE A 339 -11.07 7.28 -14.22
C PHE A 339 -12.58 7.42 -14.04
N ALA A 340 -13.32 7.41 -15.15
CA ALA A 340 -14.77 7.53 -15.14
C ALA A 340 -15.43 6.27 -14.57
N PHE A 341 -14.91 5.09 -14.93
CA PHE A 341 -15.36 3.83 -14.36
C PHE A 341 -15.08 3.76 -12.86
N THR A 342 -13.91 4.22 -12.41
CA THR A 342 -13.58 4.24 -10.99
C THR A 342 -14.47 5.22 -10.22
N MET A 343 -14.76 6.40 -10.79
CA MET A 343 -15.73 7.34 -10.23
C MET A 343 -17.13 6.74 -10.13
N LEU A 344 -17.59 6.02 -11.17
CA LEU A 344 -18.83 5.25 -11.17
C LEU A 344 -18.88 4.26 -9.99
N VAL A 345 -17.89 3.36 -9.91
CA VAL A 345 -17.85 2.32 -8.88
C VAL A 345 -17.72 2.91 -7.48
N ALA A 346 -16.88 3.92 -7.30
CA ALA A 346 -16.72 4.63 -6.03
C ALA A 346 -18.01 5.33 -5.60
N GLY A 347 -18.68 6.02 -6.53
CA GLY A 347 -19.95 6.69 -6.30
C GLY A 347 -21.07 5.72 -5.89
N LEU A 348 -21.23 4.60 -6.60
CA LEU A 348 -22.17 3.54 -6.21
C LEU A 348 -21.85 2.98 -4.82
N LEU A 349 -20.58 2.69 -4.56
CA LEU A 349 -20.14 2.16 -3.27
C LEU A 349 -20.51 3.11 -2.13
N VAL A 350 -20.28 4.42 -2.30
CA VAL A 350 -20.68 5.43 -1.31
C VAL A 350 -22.21 5.50 -1.19
N ALA A 351 -22.93 5.64 -2.30
CA ALA A 351 -24.37 5.83 -2.30
C ALA A 351 -25.11 4.66 -1.61
N PHE A 352 -24.79 3.41 -1.99
CA PHE A 352 -25.42 2.23 -1.39
C PHE A 352 -25.01 2.00 0.07
N SER A 353 -23.78 2.35 0.43
CA SER A 353 -23.29 2.13 1.79
C SER A 353 -23.74 3.24 2.75
N ALA A 354 -24.02 4.44 2.26
CA ALA A 354 -24.57 5.54 3.05
C ALA A 354 -26.12 5.49 3.14
N HIS A 355 -26.79 4.75 2.26
CA HIS A 355 -28.26 4.60 2.25
C HIS A 355 -28.68 3.31 3.00
N GLY A 356 -29.05 3.46 4.27
CA GLY A 356 -29.63 2.39 5.08
C GLY A 356 -30.18 2.92 6.40
N PRO A 357 -31.15 2.22 7.03
CA PRO A 357 -31.58 2.57 8.38
C PRO A 357 -30.33 2.63 9.27
N ARG A 358 -30.21 3.67 10.11
CA ARG A 358 -29.24 3.64 11.20
C ARG A 358 -29.55 2.37 11.98
N GLU A 359 -28.63 1.41 12.01
CA GLU A 359 -28.74 0.28 12.93
C GLU A 359 -28.82 0.91 14.32
N HIS A 360 -30.02 0.97 14.88
CA HIS A 360 -30.20 1.32 16.27
C HIS A 360 -29.40 0.27 17.04
N ALA A 361 -28.34 0.71 17.71
CA ALA A 361 -27.71 -0.06 18.76
C ALA A 361 -28.79 -0.29 19.83
N THR A 362 -29.51 -1.40 19.71
CA THR A 362 -30.37 -1.89 20.78
C THR A 362 -29.45 -2.41 21.87
N GLY A 363 -29.42 -1.67 22.99
CA GLY A 363 -29.17 -2.11 24.37
C GLY A 363 -28.02 -3.06 24.60
#